data_AF-A0A0J1LEN0-F1
#
_entry.id   AF-A0A0J1LEN0-F1
#
_cell.length_a   1.000
_cell.length_b   1.000
_cell.length_c   1.000
_cell.angle_alpha   90.00
_cell.angle_beta   90.00
_cell.angle_gamma   90.00
#
_symmetry.space_group_name_H-M   'P 1'
#
loop_
_entity.id
_entity.type
_entity.pdbx_description
1 polymer ?
#
loop_
_entity_poly.entity_id
_entity_poly.type
_entity_poly.pdbx_seq_one_letter_code
_entity_poly.pdbx_strand_id
1 'polypeptide(L)' 'MITIEVTSVNIAYSKGTVSGVNVNFFATHEHQTINLNGYIPLTFEEYTPIANDIEALKDKVKEKVIDAIVGTEAE' A
#
# COMPACT_ATOMS: atom_id res chain seq x y z
N MET A 1 -4.44 -10.09 14.95
CA MET A 1 -4.05 -10.07 13.53
C MET A 1 -4.26 -8.66 13.01
N ILE A 2 -3.33 -8.14 12.21
CA ILE A 2 -3.52 -6.86 11.51
C ILE A 2 -4.32 -7.14 10.25
N THR A 3 -5.48 -6.52 10.12
CA THR A 3 -6.34 -6.56 8.94
C THR A 3 -6.07 -5.30 8.12
N ILE A 4 -5.73 -5.44 6.84
CA ILE A 4 -5.52 -4.32 5.93
C ILE A 4 -6.70 -4.18 4.96
N GLU A 5 -7.25 -2.98 4.90
CA GLU A 5 -8.24 -2.55 3.94
C GLU A 5 -7.66 -1.48 3.03
N VAL A 6 -7.64 -1.75 1.72
CA VAL A 6 -7.30 -0.75 0.72
C VAL A 6 -8.51 0.14 0.51
N THR A 7 -8.37 1.43 0.80
CA THR A 7 -9.49 2.39 0.72
C THR A 7 -9.58 3.03 -0.66
N SER A 8 -8.44 3.39 -1.26
CA SER A 8 -8.41 4.01 -2.58
C SER A 8 -7.05 3.82 -3.24
N VAL A 9 -7.03 3.76 -4.57
CA VAL A 9 -5.80 3.80 -5.36
C VAL A 9 -5.81 5.08 -6.18
N ASN A 10 -4.83 5.95 -5.95
CA ASN A 10 -4.65 7.20 -6.65
C ASN A 10 -3.51 7.06 -7.65
N ILE A 11 -3.86 7.06 -8.94
CA ILE A 11 -2.87 7.00 -10.02
C ILE A 11 -2.65 8.41 -10.55
N ALA A 12 -1.45 8.94 -10.35
CA ALA A 12 -1.04 10.22 -10.89
C ALA A 12 -0.56 10.03 -12.33
N TYR A 13 -1.06 10.85 -13.25
CA TYR A 13 -0.61 10.89 -14.64
C TYR A 13 0.10 12.23 -14.92
N SER A 14 1.27 12.18 -15.53
CA SER A 14 2.00 13.36 -15.98
C SER A 14 2.35 13.19 -17.46
N LYS A 15 1.95 14.16 -18.29
CA LYS A 15 2.17 14.17 -19.75
C LYS A 15 1.71 12.88 -20.47
N GLY A 16 0.64 12.25 -19.98
CA GLY A 16 0.09 11.02 -20.57
C GLY A 16 0.77 9.72 -20.12
N THR A 17 1.76 9.80 -19.23
CA THR A 17 2.42 8.64 -18.61
C THR A 17 2.09 8.59 -17.12
N VAL A 18 2.00 7.39 -16.56
CA VAL A 18 1.78 7.22 -15.11
C VAL A 18 3.02 7.73 -14.37
N SER A 19 2.82 8.76 -13.56
CA SER A 19 3.86 9.43 -12.77
C SER A 19 4.03 8.84 -11.37
N GLY A 20 3.03 8.10 -10.88
CA GLY A 20 3.09 7.44 -9.58
C GLY A 20 1.76 6.81 -9.20
N VAL A 21 1.81 5.76 -8.37
CA VAL A 21 0.62 5.09 -7.83
C VAL A 21 0.68 5.22 -6.32
N ASN A 22 -0.34 5.81 -5.71
CA ASN A 22 -0.47 5.91 -4.26
C ASN A 22 -1.64 5.05 -3.81
N VAL A 23 -1.36 4.00 -3.05
CA VAL A 23 -2.39 3.10 -2.52
C VAL A 23 -2.68 3.50 -1.08
N ASN A 24 -3.85 4.08 -0.84
CA ASN A 24 -4.31 4.44 0.48
C ASN A 24 -4.87 3.20 1.17
N PHE A 25 -4.47 3.01 2.42
CA PHE A 25 -4.88 1.88 3.21
C PHE A 25 -5.22 2.30 4.64
N PHE A 26 -6.03 1.46 5.25
CA PHE A 26 -6.35 1.48 6.66
C PHE A 26 -6.08 0.09 7.21
N ALA A 27 -5.41 0.01 8.35
CA ALA A 27 -5.16 -1.25 9.02
C ALA A 27 -5.55 -1.18 10.49
N THR A 28 -6.23 -2.23 10.94
CA THR A 28 -6.73 -2.37 12.30
C THR A 28 -6.22 -3.66 12.92
N HIS A 29 -6.06 -3.66 14.23
CA HIS A 29 -5.77 -4.89 14.97
C HIS A 29 -6.98 -5.33 15.78
N GLU A 30 -7.37 -6.60 15.64
CA GLU A 30 -8.60 -7.13 16.26
C GLU A 30 -8.59 -7.08 17.81
N HIS A 31 -7.41 -7.21 18.44
CA HIS A 31 -7.30 -7.32 19.91
C HIS A 31 -6.53 -6.17 20.57
N GLN A 32 -6.06 -5.20 19.78
CA GLN A 32 -5.21 -4.12 20.28
C GLN A 32 -5.66 -2.82 19.65
N THR A 33 -5.43 -1.71 20.35
CA THR A 33 -5.79 -0.37 19.87
C THR A 33 -4.77 0.16 18.85
N ILE A 34 -4.37 -0.67 17.90
CA ILE A 34 -3.48 -0.31 16.81
C ILE A 34 -4.32 0.05 15.60
N ASN A 35 -4.21 1.30 15.17
CA ASN A 35 -4.83 1.82 13.96
C ASN A 35 -3.72 2.46 13.13
N LEU A 36 -3.50 1.95 11.92
CA LEU A 36 -2.53 2.48 10.98
C LEU A 36 -3.30 3.01 9.77
N ASN A 37 -3.03 4.25 9.40
CA ASN A 37 -3.64 4.88 8.24
C ASN A 37 -2.55 5.58 7.44
N GLY A 38 -2.62 5.47 6.12
CA GLY A 38 -1.62 6.10 5.28
C GLY A 38 -1.79 5.77 3.81
N TYR A 39 -0.76 6.09 3.04
CA TYR A 39 -0.62 5.65 1.67
C TYR A 39 0.75 5.01 1.48
N ILE A 40 0.80 3.97 0.65
CA ILE A 40 2.04 3.38 0.17
C ILE A 40 2.23 3.82 -1.29
N PRO A 41 3.34 4.50 -1.60
CA PRO A 41 3.71 4.73 -2.99
C PRO A 41 4.19 3.41 -3.62
N LEU A 42 3.57 3.04 -4.73
CA LEU A 42 3.99 1.94 -5.60
C LEU A 42 4.46 2.50 -6.94
N THR A 43 5.43 1.83 -7.55
CA THR A 43 5.76 2.10 -8.95
C THR A 43 4.67 1.55 -9.85
N PHE A 44 4.54 2.09 -11.06
CA PHE A 44 3.55 1.59 -12.02
C PHE A 44 3.84 0.13 -12.41
N GLU A 45 5.11 -0.26 -12.46
CA GLU A 45 5.53 -1.64 -12.74
C GLU A 45 5.12 -2.62 -11.63
N GLU A 46 5.17 -2.19 -10.36
CA GLU A 46 4.69 -2.99 -9.23
C GLU A 46 3.16 -3.09 -9.22
N TYR A 47 2.46 -2.01 -9.58
CA TYR A 47 1.00 -1.95 -9.53
C TYR A 47 0.32 -2.66 -10.71
N THR A 48 0.82 -2.49 -11.93
CA THR A 48 0.17 -3.02 -13.16
C THR A 48 -0.19 -4.51 -13.10
N PRO A 49 0.68 -5.43 -12.67
CA PRO A 49 0.35 -6.86 -12.61
C PRO A 49 -0.68 -7.20 -11.52
N ILE A 50 -0.79 -6.40 -10.47
CA ILE A 50 -1.69 -6.61 -9.33
C ILE A 50 -2.91 -5.67 -9.34
N ALA A 51 -3.04 -4.82 -10.36
CA ALA A 51 -4.08 -3.79 -10.44
C ALA A 51 -5.50 -4.38 -10.44
N ASN A 52 -5.65 -5.61 -10.97
CA ASN A 52 -6.93 -6.33 -11.02
C ASN A 52 -7.07 -7.37 -9.88
N ASP A 53 -6.06 -7.48 -9.02
CA ASP A 53 -6.01 -8.48 -7.94
C ASP A 53 -5.93 -7.78 -6.58
N ILE A 54 -7.10 -7.66 -5.94
CA ILE A 54 -7.24 -6.96 -4.66
C ILE A 54 -6.48 -7.68 -3.55
N GLU A 55 -6.38 -9.02 -3.60
CA GLU A 55 -5.65 -9.78 -2.59
C GLU A 55 -4.14 -9.55 -2.73
N ALA A 56 -3.61 -9.63 -3.95
CA ALA A 56 -2.21 -9.31 -4.23
C ALA A 56 -1.86 -7.85 -3.86
N LEU A 57 -2.78 -6.90 -4.11
CA LEU A 57 -2.61 -5.51 -3.70
C LEU A 57 -2.54 -5.37 -2.18
N LYS A 58 -3.42 -6.06 -1.45
CA LYS A 58 -3.42 -6.07 0.02
C LYS A 58 -2.13 -6.67 0.58
N ASP A 59 -1.66 -7.79 0.03
CA ASP A 59 -0.40 -8.41 0.45
C ASP A 59 0.79 -7.48 0.18
N LYS A 60 0.81 -6.79 -0.98
CA LYS A 60 1.89 -5.84 -1.29
C LYS A 60 1.90 -4.64 -0.34
N VAL A 61 0.73 -4.08 -0.05
CA VAL A 61 0.60 -3.00 0.95
C VAL A 61 1.06 -3.50 2.32
N LYS A 62 0.65 -4.70 2.73
CA LYS A 62 1.06 -5.30 4.00
C LYS A 62 2.57 -5.46 4.10
N GLU A 63 3.22 -5.98 3.07
CA GLU A 63 4.67 -6.12 2.99
C GLU A 63 5.36 -4.77 3.21
N LYS A 64 4.98 -3.74 2.44
CA LYS A 64 5.60 -2.40 2.55
C LYS A 64 5.32 -1.72 3.89
N VAL A 65 4.13 -1.92 4.46
CA VAL A 65 3.78 -1.37 5.79
C VAL A 65 4.61 -2.04 6.88
N ILE A 66 4.80 -3.35 6.82
CA ILE A 66 5.65 -4.07 7.78
C ILE A 66 7.10 -3.58 7.64
N ASP A 67 7.61 -3.47 6.41
CA ASP A 67 8.98 -3.01 6.15
C ASP A 67 9.22 -1.59 6.69
N ALA A 68 8.27 -0.68 6.47
CA ALA A 68 8.31 0.68 6.99
C ALA A 68 8.25 0.75 8.53
N ILE A 69 7.49 -0.14 9.18
CA ILE A 69 7.36 -0.17 10.65
C ILE A 69 8.60 -0.81 11.31
N VAL A 70 9.11 -1.89 10.71
CA VAL A 70 10.29 -2.61 11.21
C VAL A 70 11.57 -1.78 10.99
N GLY A 71 11.53 -0.81 10.07
CA GLY A 71 12.63 0.11 9.86
C GLY A 71 13.78 -0.55 9.12
N THR A 72 13.50 -1.17 7.98
CA THR A 72 14.55 -1.54 7.00
C THR A 72 14.95 -0.33 6.14
N GLU A 73 14.93 0.87 6.72
CA GLU A 73 15.58 2.03 6.13
C GLU A 73 17.08 1.81 6.29
N ALA A 74 17.70 1.20 5.27
CA ALA A 74 19.14 1.26 5.12
C ALA A 74 19.53 2.73 4.99
N GLU A 75 20.02 3.30 6.09
CA GLU A 75 20.77 4.56 6.13
C GLU A 75 21.92 4.54 5.11
#